data_AF-A0ABD2NA45-F1
#
_entry.id   AF-A0ABD2NA45-F1
#
_cell.length_a   1.000
_cell.length_b   1.000
_cell.length_c   1.000
_cell.angle_alpha   90.00
_cell.angle_beta   90.00
_cell.angle_gamma   90.00
#
_symmetry.space_group_name_H-M   'P 1'
#
loop_
_entity.id
_entity.type
_entity.pdbx_description
1 polymer ?
#
loop_
_entity_poly.entity_id
_entity_poly.type
_entity_poly.pdbx_seq_one_letter_code
_entity_poly.pdbx_strand_id
1 'polypeptide(L)'
;MFDSIGLRLVLENTFVVIKTNDIKILFCVLHKPPWIENRTLFADIKDIVMASLPVAECVVVVGDFNVDFTKCDNPEFTAYINCLQNFVLMQLVDKSTKRDAILDHIITYKPNIFESAGIVDFHHSDHDLRKITIASQVFPTKQPQFSSYRDFRHFSLESFQSDIEASSMHKIFMMNSIDDKLSHFNQTFLILTNGPQLLRVVLQNHQIPG
;
A
#
# COMPACT_ATOMS: atom_id res chain seq x y z
N MET A 1 -14.14 4.25 5.37
CA MET A 1 -15.27 3.43 5.87
C MET A 1 -14.68 2.48 6.90
N PHE A 2 -15.02 2.68 8.18
CA PHE A 2 -14.48 1.86 9.29
C PHE A 2 -15.30 0.59 9.40
N ASP A 3 -14.88 -0.49 8.74
CA ASP A 3 -15.45 -1.81 9.01
C ASP A 3 -14.90 -2.27 10.36
N SER A 4 -15.74 -2.23 11.40
CA SER A 4 -15.39 -2.81 12.70
C SER A 4 -15.25 -4.32 12.53
N ILE A 5 -14.11 -4.88 12.93
CA ILE A 5 -13.78 -6.32 12.76
C ILE A 5 -14.69 -7.24 13.62
N GLY A 6 -15.65 -6.71 14.38
CA GLY A 6 -16.57 -7.52 15.20
C GLY A 6 -15.87 -8.31 16.30
N LEU A 7 -14.58 -8.04 16.52
CA LEU A 7 -13.73 -8.73 17.48
C LEU A 7 -14.04 -8.22 18.89
N ARG A 8 -14.27 -9.14 19.83
CA ARG A 8 -14.45 -8.81 21.24
C ARG A 8 -13.22 -9.23 22.01
N LEU A 9 -12.31 -8.29 22.20
CA LEU A 9 -11.09 -8.47 22.99
C LEU A 9 -11.34 -8.18 24.47
N VAL A 10 -10.48 -8.73 25.32
CA VAL A 10 -10.52 -8.48 26.77
C VAL A 10 -9.83 -7.15 27.10
N LEU A 11 -8.72 -6.87 26.42
CA LEU A 11 -7.94 -5.64 26.59
C LEU A 11 -8.57 -4.46 25.85
N GLU A 12 -8.29 -3.26 26.36
CA GLU A 12 -8.70 -2.02 25.72
C GLU A 12 -8.00 -1.89 24.37
N ASN A 13 -8.80 -1.64 23.33
CA ASN A 13 -8.32 -1.66 21.97
C ASN A 13 -9.05 -0.64 21.09
N THR A 14 -8.39 -0.24 20.01
CA THR A 14 -8.98 0.57 18.95
C THR A 14 -8.40 0.13 17.61
N PHE A 15 -9.27 -0.06 16.62
CA PHE A 15 -8.88 -0.46 15.28
C PHE A 15 -8.98 0.71 14.31
N VAL A 16 -7.96 0.86 13.47
CA VAL A 16 -7.94 1.81 12.36
C VAL A 16 -7.48 1.07 11.11
N VAL A 17 -8.30 1.07 10.07
CA VAL A 17 -7.91 0.53 8.77
C VAL A 17 -7.41 1.67 7.91
N ILE A 18 -6.15 1.58 7.48
CA ILE A 18 -5.58 2.47 6.49
C ILE A 18 -5.55 1.73 5.16
N LYS A 19 -6.37 2.20 4.23
CA LYS A 19 -6.38 1.70 2.86
C LYS A 19 -5.68 2.70 1.95
N THR A 20 -4.74 2.21 1.18
CA THR A 20 -4.11 2.95 0.09
C THR A 20 -4.44 2.26 -1.24
N ASN A 21 -3.85 2.70 -2.34
CA ASN A 21 -4.05 2.03 -3.63
C ASN A 21 -3.42 0.63 -3.66
N ASP A 22 -2.36 0.41 -2.89
CA ASP A 22 -1.46 -0.73 -3.05
C ASP A 22 -1.46 -1.68 -1.86
N ILE A 23 -1.83 -1.19 -0.68
CA ILE A 23 -1.93 -2.00 0.53
C ILE A 23 -3.10 -1.58 1.42
N LYS A 24 -3.73 -2.57 2.05
CA LYS A 24 -4.64 -2.39 3.18
C LYS A 24 -3.97 -2.83 4.47
N ILE A 25 -3.73 -1.88 5.38
CA ILE A 25 -3.08 -2.10 6.67
C ILE A 25 -4.12 -1.92 7.78
N LEU A 26 -4.20 -2.89 8.68
CA LEU A 26 -4.96 -2.80 9.91
C LEU A 26 -4.03 -2.38 11.05
N PHE A 27 -4.29 -1.22 11.64
CA PHE A 27 -3.70 -0.82 12.89
C PHE A 27 -4.63 -1.22 14.04
N CYS A 28 -4.05 -1.83 15.07
CA CYS A 28 -4.70 -2.08 16.35
C CYS A 28 -3.88 -1.38 17.43
N VAL A 29 -4.46 -0.36 18.08
CA VAL A 29 -3.92 0.17 19.32
C VAL A 29 -4.42 -0.73 20.44
N LEU A 30 -3.54 -1.32 21.23
CA LEU A 30 -3.88 -2.29 22.28
C LEU A 30 -3.19 -1.91 23.59
N HIS A 31 -3.94 -1.72 24.67
CA HIS A 31 -3.36 -1.42 25.98
C HIS A 31 -3.53 -2.60 26.94
N LYS A 32 -2.41 -3.09 27.49
CA LYS A 32 -2.42 -4.07 28.58
C LYS A 32 -2.05 -3.40 29.90
N PRO A 33 -2.98 -3.30 30.87
CA PRO A 33 -2.66 -2.85 32.21
C PRO A 33 -1.62 -3.75 32.91
N PRO A 34 -0.81 -3.22 33.84
CA PRO A 34 0.27 -3.98 34.47
C PRO A 34 -0.23 -5.13 35.37
N TRP A 35 -1.47 -5.07 35.85
CA TRP A 35 -2.08 -6.13 36.68
C TRP A 35 -2.74 -7.26 35.87
N ILE A 36 -2.87 -7.10 34.55
CA ILE A 36 -3.42 -8.16 33.69
C ILE A 36 -2.32 -9.11 33.26
N GLU A 37 -2.58 -10.41 33.41
CA GLU A 37 -1.66 -11.48 33.03
C GLU A 37 -1.32 -11.46 31.53
N ASN A 38 -0.08 -11.81 31.20
CA ASN A 38 0.41 -11.88 29.81
C ASN A 38 -0.37 -12.90 28.96
N ARG A 39 -0.98 -13.93 29.59
CA ARG A 39 -1.84 -14.88 28.88
C ARG A 39 -3.00 -14.20 28.15
N THR A 40 -3.61 -13.19 28.78
CA THR A 40 -4.71 -12.42 28.17
C THR A 40 -4.23 -11.65 26.94
N LEU A 41 -3.05 -11.02 27.04
CA LEU A 41 -2.42 -10.36 25.89
C LEU A 41 -2.14 -11.34 24.75
N PHE A 42 -1.65 -12.55 25.04
CA PHE A 42 -1.34 -13.53 24.01
C PHE A 42 -2.60 -14.04 23.30
N ALA A 43 -3.70 -14.22 24.05
CA ALA A 43 -4.99 -14.57 23.48
C ALA A 43 -5.53 -13.45 22.58
N ASP A 44 -5.48 -12.20 23.04
CA ASP A 44 -5.96 -11.06 22.26
C ASP A 44 -5.09 -10.81 21.01
N ILE A 45 -3.77 -10.94 21.09
CA ILE A 45 -2.87 -10.86 19.93
C ILE A 45 -3.22 -11.92 18.90
N LYS A 46 -3.41 -13.18 19.33
CA LYS A 46 -3.83 -14.26 18.44
C LYS A 46 -5.13 -13.90 17.73
N ASP A 47 -6.14 -13.47 18.46
CA ASP A 47 -7.45 -13.17 17.91
C ASP A 47 -7.39 -11.99 16.93
N ILE A 48 -6.58 -10.96 17.24
CA ILE A 48 -6.32 -9.83 16.33
C ILE A 48 -5.67 -10.32 15.03
N VAL A 49 -4.61 -11.14 15.12
CA VAL A 49 -3.91 -11.65 13.93
C VAL A 49 -4.88 -12.48 13.08
N MET A 50 -5.59 -13.44 13.68
CA MET A 50 -6.51 -14.31 12.96
C MET A 50 -7.65 -13.53 12.29
N ALA A 51 -8.21 -12.55 12.99
CA ALA A 51 -9.28 -11.71 12.46
C ALA A 51 -8.79 -10.72 11.39
N SER A 52 -7.50 -10.38 11.38
CA SER A 52 -6.90 -9.47 10.39
C SER A 52 -6.67 -10.12 9.02
N LEU A 53 -6.40 -11.43 8.98
CA LEU A 53 -6.06 -12.17 7.75
C LEU A 53 -7.08 -11.99 6.61
N PRO A 54 -8.41 -12.07 6.83
CA PRO A 54 -9.38 -11.88 5.73
C PRO A 54 -9.59 -10.41 5.35
N VAL A 55 -9.20 -9.45 6.19
CA VAL A 55 -9.58 -8.04 6.04
C VAL A 55 -8.44 -7.12 5.65
N ALA A 56 -7.19 -7.50 5.87
CA ALA A 56 -6.03 -6.66 5.61
C ALA A 56 -4.84 -7.50 5.13
N GLU A 57 -3.95 -6.88 4.37
CA GLU A 57 -2.72 -7.53 3.91
C GLU A 57 -1.62 -7.47 4.95
N CYS A 58 -1.70 -6.50 5.87
CA CYS A 58 -0.80 -6.34 7.01
C CYS A 58 -1.60 -5.96 8.26
N VAL A 59 -1.20 -6.53 9.41
CA VAL A 59 -1.59 -6.03 10.72
C VAL A 59 -0.41 -5.40 11.44
N VAL A 60 -0.68 -4.32 12.15
CA VAL A 60 0.25 -3.65 13.06
C VAL A 60 -0.46 -3.51 14.39
N VAL A 61 0.06 -4.15 15.42
CA VAL A 61 -0.44 -3.96 16.79
C VAL A 61 0.55 -3.07 17.52
N VAL A 62 0.06 -1.97 18.07
CA VAL A 62 0.87 -0.97 18.77
C VAL A 62 0.27 -0.71 20.14
N GLY A 63 1.10 -0.57 21.18
CA GLY A 63 0.59 -0.14 22.47
C GLY A 63 1.51 -0.44 23.64
N ASP A 64 1.09 0.03 24.82
CA ASP A 64 1.78 -0.29 26.08
C ASP A 64 1.32 -1.68 26.52
N PHE A 65 2.24 -2.64 26.46
CA PHE A 65 1.95 -4.01 26.86
C PHE A 65 2.39 -4.29 28.29
N ASN A 66 3.10 -3.39 28.96
CA ASN A 66 3.70 -3.66 30.27
C ASN A 66 4.51 -4.96 30.31
N VAL A 67 5.15 -5.32 29.19
CA VAL A 67 6.11 -6.42 29.07
C VAL A 67 7.45 -5.79 28.74
N ASP A 68 8.45 -5.96 29.59
CA ASP A 68 9.74 -5.32 29.43
C ASP A 68 10.66 -6.10 28.49
N PHE A 69 10.89 -5.55 27.28
CA PHE A 69 11.71 -6.17 26.26
C PHE A 69 13.22 -6.17 26.60
N THR A 70 13.64 -5.45 27.65
CA THR A 70 15.04 -5.44 28.10
C THR A 70 15.39 -6.61 29.03
N LYS A 71 14.37 -7.27 29.60
CA LYS A 71 14.55 -8.34 30.59
C LYS A 71 14.59 -9.71 29.94
N CYS A 72 15.59 -9.96 29.10
CA CYS A 72 15.73 -11.20 28.34
C CYS A 72 15.77 -12.48 29.21
N ASP A 73 16.21 -12.37 30.47
CA ASP A 73 16.27 -13.49 31.43
C ASP A 73 14.94 -13.77 32.15
N ASN A 74 13.89 -12.99 31.91
CA ASN A 74 12.60 -13.14 32.56
C ASN A 74 11.74 -14.23 31.87
N PRO A 75 11.16 -15.20 32.60
CA PRO A 75 10.19 -16.15 32.04
C PRO A 75 9.04 -15.50 31.26
N GLU A 76 8.59 -14.33 31.69
CA GLU A 76 7.54 -13.56 31.00
C GLU A 76 7.99 -13.05 29.64
N PHE A 77 9.25 -12.60 29.52
CA PHE A 77 9.85 -12.21 28.25
C PHE A 77 9.92 -13.42 27.32
N THR A 78 10.41 -14.56 27.80
CA THR A 78 10.48 -15.80 27.01
C THR A 78 9.10 -16.23 26.51
N ALA A 79 8.08 -16.17 27.38
CA ALA A 79 6.70 -16.49 26.99
C ALA A 79 6.16 -15.53 25.92
N TYR A 80 6.49 -14.23 26.03
CA TYR A 80 6.10 -13.23 25.04
C TYR A 80 6.79 -13.46 23.69
N ILE A 81 8.11 -13.70 23.68
CA ILE A 81 8.85 -14.02 22.45
C ILE A 81 8.28 -15.29 21.78
N ASN A 82 7.97 -16.32 22.55
CA ASN A 82 7.34 -17.53 22.02
C ASN A 82 5.97 -17.22 21.40
N CYS A 83 5.17 -16.34 22.01
CA CYS A 83 3.92 -15.87 21.43
C CYS A 83 4.14 -15.17 20.09
N LEU A 84 5.10 -14.24 20.02
CA LEU A 84 5.42 -13.54 18.77
C LEU A 84 5.87 -14.50 17.67
N GLN A 85 6.77 -15.44 17.99
CA GLN A 85 7.27 -16.43 17.05
C GLN A 85 6.17 -17.34 16.50
N ASN A 86 5.23 -17.78 17.34
CA ASN A 86 4.10 -18.62 16.93
C ASN A 86 3.21 -17.95 15.86
N PHE A 87 3.16 -16.63 15.84
CA PHE A 87 2.39 -15.85 14.87
C PHE A 87 3.27 -15.10 13.84
N VAL A 88 4.57 -15.43 13.78
CA VAL A 88 5.55 -14.81 12.88
C VAL A 88 5.57 -13.28 13.04
N LEU A 89 5.34 -12.80 14.26
CA LEU A 89 5.35 -11.38 14.60
C LEU A 89 6.77 -10.97 14.98
N MET A 90 7.14 -9.77 14.55
CA MET A 90 8.38 -9.10 14.97
C MET A 90 8.03 -7.82 15.71
N GLN A 91 8.70 -7.61 16.83
CA GLN A 91 8.70 -6.35 17.59
C GLN A 91 9.75 -5.40 16.98
N LEU A 92 9.30 -4.20 16.60
CA LEU A 92 10.11 -3.21 15.89
C LEU A 92 10.74 -2.14 16.80
N VAL A 93 10.33 -2.04 18.06
CA VAL A 93 10.91 -1.05 19.00
C VAL A 93 12.17 -1.62 19.66
N ASP A 94 13.28 -0.90 19.52
CA ASP A 94 14.61 -1.28 20.01
C ASP A 94 15.20 -0.30 21.04
N LYS A 95 14.51 0.81 21.32
CA LYS A 95 14.90 1.85 22.28
C LYS A 95 13.93 1.90 23.45
N SER A 96 14.41 2.37 24.62
CA SER A 96 13.56 2.54 25.80
C SER A 96 12.41 3.50 25.53
N THR A 97 11.21 3.13 25.95
CA THR A 97 9.98 3.93 25.81
C THR A 97 9.55 4.55 27.15
N LYS A 98 10.20 4.12 28.23
CA LYS A 98 10.03 4.63 29.60
C LYS A 98 11.30 4.36 30.39
N ARG A 99 12.08 5.42 30.63
CA ARG A 99 13.36 5.38 31.37
C ARG A 99 14.37 4.44 30.70
N ASP A 100 14.55 3.24 31.27
CA ASP A 100 15.47 2.19 30.79
C ASP A 100 14.71 0.94 30.30
N ALA A 101 13.38 0.96 30.30
CA ALA A 101 12.53 -0.18 29.94
C ALA A 101 11.90 0.00 28.55
N ILE A 102 11.64 -1.11 27.87
CA ILE A 102 10.89 -1.14 26.59
C ILE A 102 9.54 -1.79 26.89
N LEU A 103 8.55 -0.98 27.28
CA LEU A 103 7.22 -1.45 27.67
C LEU A 103 6.20 -1.28 26.55
N ASP A 104 6.50 -0.38 25.63
CA ASP A 104 5.66 -0.11 24.48
C ASP A 104 6.15 -0.85 23.25
N HIS A 105 5.22 -1.52 22.57
CA HIS A 105 5.56 -2.40 21.45
C HIS A 105 4.85 -2.03 20.17
N ILE A 106 5.49 -2.40 19.07
CA ILE A 106 5.00 -2.31 17.70
C ILE A 106 5.28 -3.67 17.06
N ILE A 107 4.26 -4.50 16.96
CA ILE A 107 4.38 -5.87 16.44
C ILE A 107 3.66 -6.03 15.11
N THR A 108 4.30 -6.74 14.18
CA THR A 108 3.76 -7.02 12.84
C THR A 108 4.39 -8.27 12.23
N TYR A 109 3.66 -8.96 11.33
CA TYR A 109 4.21 -10.05 10.53
C TYR A 109 4.82 -9.59 9.19
N LYS A 110 4.75 -8.29 8.86
CA LYS A 110 5.36 -7.69 7.66
C LYS A 110 6.26 -6.51 8.04
N PRO A 111 7.41 -6.72 8.69
CA PRO A 111 8.31 -5.61 9.06
C PRO A 111 8.83 -4.84 7.84
N ASN A 112 8.97 -5.51 6.69
CA ASN A 112 9.59 -4.96 5.48
C ASN A 112 8.79 -3.81 4.82
N ILE A 113 7.55 -3.57 5.24
CA ILE A 113 6.77 -2.41 4.74
C ILE A 113 7.09 -1.12 5.51
N PHE A 114 7.82 -1.22 6.62
CA PHE A 114 8.24 -0.08 7.43
C PHE A 114 9.69 0.28 7.10
N GLU A 115 9.95 1.58 6.89
CA GLU A 115 11.29 2.11 6.61
C GLU A 115 12.09 2.30 7.90
N SER A 116 11.41 2.72 8.95
CA SER A 116 11.99 2.84 10.28
C SER A 116 10.91 2.74 11.36
N ALA A 117 11.28 2.19 12.50
CA ALA A 117 10.57 2.38 13.76
C ALA A 117 11.49 3.16 14.70
N GLY A 118 10.93 4.03 15.53
CA GLY A 118 11.70 4.88 16.40
C GLY A 118 10.86 5.57 17.47
N ILE A 119 11.56 6.38 18.25
CA ILE A 119 11.01 7.10 19.39
C ILE A 119 11.26 8.58 19.16
N VAL A 120 10.26 9.39 19.49
CA VAL A 120 10.30 10.84 19.49
C VAL A 120 10.13 11.29 20.93
N ASP A 121 11.20 11.87 21.49
CA ASP A 121 11.22 12.34 22.88
C ASP A 121 10.17 13.43 23.08
N PHE A 122 9.11 13.09 23.81
CA PHE A 122 8.03 14.00 24.11
C PHE A 122 8.12 14.42 25.58
N HIS A 123 8.87 15.50 25.82
CA HIS A 123 9.31 16.02 27.12
C HIS A 123 8.18 16.40 28.11
N HIS A 124 6.91 16.19 27.76
CA HIS A 124 5.73 16.50 28.57
C HIS A 124 4.94 15.26 29.02
N SER A 125 5.45 14.05 28.74
CA SER A 125 4.83 12.77 29.10
C SER A 125 5.86 11.85 29.77
N ASP A 126 5.42 11.01 30.70
CA ASP A 126 6.26 9.99 31.35
C ASP A 126 6.59 8.80 30.41
N HIS A 127 5.99 8.78 29.22
CA HIS A 127 6.30 7.88 28.11
C HIS A 127 6.70 8.68 26.88
N ASP A 128 7.70 8.19 26.15
CA ASP A 128 8.12 8.79 24.89
C ASP A 128 7.13 8.47 23.75
N LEU A 129 7.01 9.40 22.80
CA LEU A 129 6.08 9.25 21.67
C LEU A 129 6.66 8.27 20.66
N ARG A 130 5.91 7.22 20.34
CA ARG A 130 6.32 6.23 19.35
C ARG A 130 6.09 6.74 17.94
N LYS A 131 7.07 6.55 17.07
CA LYS A 131 6.95 6.85 15.64
C LYS A 131 7.30 5.61 14.83
N ILE A 132 6.44 5.28 13.89
CA ILE A 132 6.77 4.36 12.81
C ILE A 132 6.72 5.16 11.52
N THR A 133 7.75 5.03 10.70
CA THR A 133 7.77 5.53 9.34
C THR A 133 7.49 4.37 8.39
N ILE A 134 6.39 4.45 7.65
CA ILE A 134 6.02 3.46 6.63
C ILE A 134 6.81 3.79 5.36
N ALA A 135 7.46 2.80 4.75
CA ALA A 135 8.25 3.01 3.55
C ALA A 135 7.37 3.45 2.38
N SER A 136 7.69 4.60 1.78
CA SER A 136 6.96 5.15 0.63
C SER A 136 6.98 4.23 -0.61
N GLN A 137 7.89 3.25 -0.67
CA GLN A 137 8.01 2.32 -1.81
C GLN A 137 6.79 1.39 -1.97
N VAL A 138 5.92 1.33 -0.96
CA VAL A 138 4.63 0.64 -1.02
C VAL A 138 3.58 1.45 -1.77
N PHE A 139 3.78 2.76 -1.95
CA PHE A 139 2.90 3.62 -2.73
C PHE A 139 3.67 4.11 -3.96
N PRO A 140 3.67 3.38 -5.10
CA PRO A 140 4.05 4.02 -6.34
C PRO A 140 3.17 5.25 -6.47
N THR A 141 3.77 6.44 -6.49
CA THR A 141 3.11 7.64 -7.01
C THR A 141 2.51 7.21 -8.34
N LYS A 142 1.17 7.13 -8.42
CA LYS A 142 0.49 6.74 -9.65
C LYS A 142 1.02 7.64 -10.74
N GLN A 143 1.81 7.06 -11.66
CA GLN A 143 2.22 7.77 -12.84
C GLN A 143 0.94 8.24 -13.53
N PRO A 144 0.86 9.51 -13.98
CA PRO A 144 -0.31 9.98 -14.68
C PRO A 144 -0.62 9.02 -15.83
N GLN A 145 -1.79 8.37 -15.76
CA GLN A 145 -2.24 7.51 -16.83
C GLN A 145 -2.80 8.40 -17.93
N PHE A 146 -2.14 8.38 -19.07
CA PHE A 146 -2.62 9.02 -20.27
C PHE A 146 -3.45 8.01 -21.05
N SER A 147 -4.67 8.41 -21.42
CA SER A 147 -5.44 7.68 -22.42
C SER A 147 -5.52 8.54 -23.67
N SER A 148 -5.19 7.94 -24.82
CA SER A 148 -5.40 8.55 -26.13
C SER A 148 -6.65 7.97 -26.78
N TYR A 149 -7.49 8.82 -27.35
CA TYR A 149 -8.61 8.40 -28.18
C TYR A 149 -8.65 9.22 -29.47
N ARG A 150 -9.37 8.71 -30.47
CA ARG A 150 -9.61 9.43 -31.71
C ARG A 150 -10.80 10.37 -31.54
N ASP A 151 -10.59 11.66 -31.73
CA ASP A 151 -11.62 12.69 -31.67
C ASP A 151 -11.95 13.20 -33.07
N PHE A 152 -13.17 12.96 -33.50
CA PHE A 152 -13.66 13.36 -34.82
C PHE A 152 -14.46 14.67 -34.81
N ARG A 153 -14.57 15.37 -33.66
CA ARG A 153 -15.39 16.60 -33.54
C ARG A 153 -14.97 17.74 -34.47
N HIS A 154 -13.70 17.79 -34.87
CA HIS A 154 -13.15 18.76 -35.82
C HIS A 154 -12.53 18.07 -37.04
N PHE A 155 -13.01 16.87 -37.38
CA PHE A 155 -12.51 16.16 -38.54
C PHE A 155 -12.86 16.91 -39.84
N SER A 156 -11.84 17.23 -40.64
CA SER A 156 -11.99 17.78 -41.99
C SER A 156 -11.79 16.67 -43.01
N LEU A 157 -12.86 16.30 -43.71
CA LEU A 157 -12.79 15.31 -44.78
C LEU A 157 -11.85 15.75 -45.91
N GLU A 158 -11.87 17.04 -46.27
CA GLU A 158 -11.04 17.63 -47.31
C GLU A 158 -9.54 17.52 -46.96
N SER A 159 -9.19 17.85 -45.71
CA SER A 159 -7.81 17.74 -45.24
C SER A 159 -7.34 16.28 -45.24
N PHE A 160 -8.21 15.36 -44.78
CA PHE A 160 -7.90 13.94 -44.77
C PHE A 160 -7.75 13.34 -46.17
N GLN A 161 -8.56 13.79 -47.14
CA GLN A 161 -8.41 13.40 -48.54
C GLN A 161 -7.08 13.88 -49.10
N SER A 162 -6.69 15.12 -48.82
CA SER A 162 -5.38 15.65 -49.20
C SER A 162 -4.24 14.84 -48.58
N ASP A 163 -4.35 14.44 -47.31
CA ASP A 163 -3.37 13.60 -46.63
C ASP A 163 -3.27 12.19 -47.27
N ILE A 164 -4.40 11.59 -47.66
CA ILE A 164 -4.40 10.32 -48.41
C ILE A 164 -3.71 10.47 -49.76
N GLU A 165 -4.03 11.53 -50.51
CA GLU A 165 -3.46 11.79 -51.83
C GLU A 165 -1.95 12.05 -51.76
N ALA A 166 -1.49 12.76 -50.72
CA ALA A 166 -0.08 12.99 -50.46
C ALA A 166 0.65 11.74 -49.91
N SER A 167 -0.09 10.74 -49.42
CA SER A 167 0.50 9.54 -48.84
C SER A 167 1.09 8.60 -49.89
N SER A 168 1.98 7.71 -49.44
CA SER A 168 2.54 6.65 -50.28
C SER A 168 1.64 5.42 -50.41
N MET A 169 0.32 5.54 -50.20
CA MET A 169 -0.60 4.39 -50.20
C MET A 169 -0.58 3.63 -51.53
N HIS A 170 -0.42 4.33 -52.65
CA HIS A 170 -0.29 3.75 -53.99
C HIS A 170 0.91 2.80 -54.15
N LYS A 171 1.94 2.87 -53.30
CA LYS A 171 3.09 1.95 -53.36
C LYS A 171 2.72 0.49 -53.09
N ILE A 172 1.56 0.23 -52.48
CA ILE A 172 1.06 -1.14 -52.23
C ILE A 172 0.94 -1.96 -53.51
N PHE A 173 0.66 -1.33 -54.65
CA PHE A 173 0.53 -2.01 -55.94
C PHE A 173 1.88 -2.44 -56.53
N MET A 174 2.97 -1.84 -56.06
CA MET A 174 4.33 -2.12 -56.54
C MET A 174 5.08 -3.16 -55.68
N MET A 175 4.44 -3.67 -54.61
CA MET A 175 5.05 -4.62 -53.68
C MET A 175 4.79 -6.07 -54.12
N ASN A 176 5.77 -6.95 -53.85
CA ASN A 176 5.74 -8.35 -54.32
C ASN A 176 5.10 -9.32 -53.32
N SER A 177 5.31 -9.08 -52.01
CA SER A 177 4.77 -9.93 -50.94
C SER A 177 3.43 -9.42 -50.42
N ILE A 178 2.54 -10.34 -50.05
CA ILE A 178 1.28 -10.02 -49.36
C ILE A 178 1.57 -9.42 -47.98
N ASP A 179 2.59 -9.93 -47.28
CA ASP A 179 2.96 -9.43 -45.95
C ASP A 179 3.47 -7.99 -46.01
N ASP A 180 4.27 -7.67 -47.04
CA ASP A 180 4.77 -6.31 -47.27
C ASP A 180 3.62 -5.34 -47.56
N LYS A 181 2.65 -5.78 -48.36
CA LYS A 181 1.44 -4.98 -48.66
C LYS A 181 0.64 -4.71 -47.39
N LEU A 182 0.42 -5.73 -46.57
CA LEU A 182 -0.34 -5.59 -45.32
C LEU A 182 0.39 -4.70 -44.32
N SER A 183 1.71 -4.87 -44.17
CA SER A 183 2.55 -4.04 -43.31
C SER A 183 2.52 -2.58 -43.75
N HIS A 184 2.73 -2.32 -45.04
CA HIS A 184 2.69 -0.98 -45.61
C HIS A 184 1.32 -0.31 -45.47
N PHE A 185 0.24 -1.06 -45.71
CA PHE A 185 -1.12 -0.56 -45.51
C PHE A 185 -1.34 -0.17 -44.03
N ASN A 186 -1.03 -1.05 -43.09
CA ASN A 186 -1.24 -0.80 -41.67
C ASN A 186 -0.42 0.40 -41.18
N GLN A 187 0.84 0.51 -41.60
CA GLN A 187 1.70 1.65 -41.25
C GLN A 187 1.15 2.96 -41.83
N THR A 188 0.83 2.98 -43.12
CA THR A 188 0.29 4.18 -43.78
C THR A 188 -1.04 4.60 -43.15
N PHE A 189 -1.93 3.64 -42.88
CA PHE A 189 -3.22 3.88 -42.24
C PHE A 189 -3.08 4.39 -40.80
N LEU A 190 -2.14 3.85 -40.02
CA LEU A 190 -1.87 4.33 -38.66
C LEU A 190 -1.33 5.76 -38.66
N ILE A 191 -0.45 6.12 -39.59
CA ILE A 191 0.06 7.49 -39.74
C ILE A 191 -1.09 8.45 -40.04
N LEU A 192 -1.93 8.10 -41.02
CA LEU A 192 -3.07 8.93 -41.42
C LEU A 192 -4.11 9.08 -40.29
N THR A 193 -4.32 8.04 -39.49
CA THR A 193 -5.39 8.03 -38.48
C THR A 193 -4.96 8.41 -37.06
N ASN A 194 -3.66 8.38 -36.77
CA ASN A 194 -3.09 8.87 -35.51
C ASN A 194 -2.48 10.29 -35.65
N GLY A 195 -2.73 10.96 -36.77
CA GLY A 195 -2.30 12.34 -36.98
C GLY A 195 -2.84 13.30 -35.89
N PRO A 196 -2.18 14.45 -35.68
CA PRO A 196 -2.50 15.38 -34.59
C PRO A 196 -3.91 15.96 -34.68
N GLN A 197 -4.58 15.89 -35.84
CA GLN A 197 -5.97 16.32 -36.00
C GLN A 197 -6.97 15.34 -35.36
N LEU A 198 -6.61 14.06 -35.26
CA LEU A 198 -7.50 12.98 -34.81
C LEU A 198 -7.14 12.48 -33.42
N LEU A 199 -5.89 12.55 -33.00
CA LEU A 199 -5.46 12.00 -31.72
C LEU A 199 -5.61 13.05 -30.60
N ARG A 200 -6.50 12.81 -29.64
CA ARG A 200 -6.53 13.55 -28.38
C ARG A 200 -5.94 12.72 -27.26
N VAL A 201 -5.01 13.31 -26.53
CA VAL A 201 -4.44 12.75 -25.30
C VAL A 201 -5.09 13.45 -24.12
N VAL A 202 -5.71 12.67 -23.23
CA VAL A 202 -6.31 13.18 -22.01
C VAL A 202 -5.58 12.58 -20.81
N LEU A 203 -5.22 13.46 -19.87
CA LEU A 203 -4.74 13.08 -18.55
C LEU A 203 -5.92 12.50 -17.76
N GLN A 204 -5.86 11.21 -17.41
CA GLN A 204 -6.84 10.64 -16.50
C GLN A 204 -6.51 11.06 -15.07
N ASN A 205 -6.98 12.24 -14.67
CA ASN A 205 -7.11 12.56 -13.26
C ASN A 205 -8.22 11.67 -12.71
N HIS A 206 -7.84 10.62 -11.98
CA HIS A 206 -8.80 9.87 -11.18
C HIS A 206 -9.40 10.86 -10.17
N GLN A 207 -10.63 11.33 -10.43
CA GLN A 207 -11.43 11.96 -9.39
C GLN A 207 -11.73 10.88 -8.36
N ILE A 208 -11.20 11.09 -7.16
CA ILE A 208 -11.56 10.30 -5.99
C ILE A 208 -13.07 10.57 -5.77
N PRO A 209 -13.95 9.55 -5.71
CA PRO A 209 -15.32 9.76 -5.28
C PRO A 209 -15.27 10.20 -3.81
N GLY A 210 -15.89 11.34 -3.51
CA GLY A 210 -16.08 11.84 -2.14
C GLY A 210 -16.98 10.94 -1.31
#